data_AF-A0A2H4VJ65-F1
#
_entry.id   AF-A0A2H4VJ65-F1
#
_cell.length_a   1.000
_cell.length_b   1.000
_cell.length_c   1.000
_cell.angle_alpha   90.00
_cell.angle_beta   90.00
_cell.angle_gamma   90.00
#
_symmetry.space_group_name_H-M   'P 1'
#
loop_
_entity.id
_entity.type
_entity.pdbx_description
1 polymer ?
#
loop_
_entity_poly.entity_id
_entity_poly.type
_entity_poly.pdbx_seq_one_letter_code
_entity_poly.pdbx_strand_id
1 'polypeptide(L)'
;MIMILGCIFTVSGLLSLLLGMELIWNMGYILGGILLIIIGIFRNKGYFNKNYFMAIFSVIALWGLMLLYIFLFRTNEYLESTNIFYFQMVLFILLVIFFGRAYILRLKKGNL
;
A
#
# COMPACT_ATOMS: atom_id res chain seq x y z
N MET A 1 -13.04 11.86 5.16
CA MET A 1 -12.10 12.72 4.41
C MET A 1 -10.91 11.96 3.83
N ILE A 2 -10.09 11.24 4.62
CA ILE A 2 -8.92 10.50 4.10
C ILE A 2 -9.28 9.40 3.09
N MET A 3 -10.35 8.63 3.33
CA MET A 3 -10.83 7.64 2.35
C MET A 3 -11.29 8.29 1.04
N ILE A 4 -11.94 9.46 1.11
CA ILE A 4 -12.43 10.19 -0.07
C ILE A 4 -11.24 10.66 -0.92
N LEU A 5 -10.20 11.20 -0.27
CA LEU A 5 -8.93 11.53 -0.95
C LEU A 5 -8.31 10.30 -1.61
N GLY A 6 -8.28 9.15 -0.91
CA GLY A 6 -7.79 7.90 -1.48
C GLY A 6 -8.57 7.47 -2.73
N CYS A 7 -9.90 7.56 -2.70
CA CYS A 7 -10.75 7.27 -3.87
C CYS A 7 -10.45 8.23 -5.04
N ILE A 8 -10.29 9.53 -4.78
CA ILE A 8 -9.94 10.51 -5.82
C ILE A 8 -8.61 10.16 -6.48
N PHE A 9 -7.58 9.82 -5.68
CA PHE A 9 -6.28 9.39 -6.18
C PHE A 9 -6.36 8.11 -7.03
N THR A 10 -7.15 7.12 -6.61
CA THR A 10 -7.34 5.90 -7.40
C THR A 10 -8.05 6.17 -8.73
N VAL A 11 -9.10 7.00 -8.72
CA VAL A 11 -9.88 7.33 -9.92
C VAL A 11 -9.05 8.19 -10.89
N SER A 12 -8.29 9.16 -10.39
CA SER A 12 -7.42 9.99 -11.24
C SER A 12 -6.30 9.19 -11.89
N GLY A 13 -5.71 8.23 -11.16
CA GLY A 13 -4.70 7.33 -11.72
C GLY A 13 -5.27 6.38 -12.77
N LEU A 14 -6.48 5.84 -12.55
CA LEU A 14 -7.19 4.99 -13.51
C LEU A 14 -7.58 5.74 -14.78
N LEU A 15 -8.09 6.98 -14.63
CA LEU A 15 -8.48 7.82 -15.75
C LEU A 15 -7.27 8.18 -16.62
N SER A 16 -6.14 8.52 -15.98
CA SER A 16 -4.90 8.88 -16.68
C SER A 16 -4.29 7.70 -17.43
N LEU A 17 -4.41 6.48 -16.89
CA LEU A 17 -4.07 5.23 -17.61
C LEU A 17 -4.93 5.04 -18.87
N LEU A 18 -6.22 5.32 -18.76
CA LEU A 18 -7.17 5.21 -19.88
C LEU A 18 -6.86 6.20 -21.01
N LEU A 19 -6.26 7.34 -20.67
CA LEU A 19 -5.83 8.39 -21.59
C LEU A 19 -4.42 8.18 -22.16
N GLY A 20 -3.78 7.05 -21.88
CA GLY A 20 -2.46 6.69 -22.43
C GLY A 20 -1.28 7.45 -21.82
N MET A 21 -1.45 8.08 -20.64
CA MET A 21 -0.36 8.77 -19.93
C MET A 21 0.61 7.77 -19.28
N GLU A 22 1.81 8.25 -18.92
CA GLU A 22 2.91 7.43 -18.39
C GLU A 22 2.48 6.47 -17.27
N LEU A 23 2.81 5.19 -17.47
CA LEU A 23 2.43 4.07 -16.60
C LEU A 23 2.90 4.25 -15.15
N ILE A 24 4.11 4.79 -14.98
CA ILE A 24 4.80 4.90 -13.67
C ILE A 24 4.06 5.83 -12.72
N TRP A 25 3.75 7.04 -13.17
CA TRP A 25 3.06 8.03 -12.35
C TRP A 25 1.66 7.54 -11.99
N ASN A 26 0.96 6.94 -12.94
CA ASN A 26 -0.39 6.43 -12.75
C ASN A 26 -0.44 5.25 -11.77
N MET A 27 0.53 4.34 -11.83
CA MET A 27 0.69 3.29 -10.81
C MET A 27 0.90 3.88 -9.42
N GLY A 28 1.70 4.95 -9.30
CA GLY A 28 1.88 5.66 -8.05
C GLY A 28 0.59 6.27 -7.49
N TYR A 29 -0.22 6.91 -8.33
CA TYR A 29 -1.52 7.47 -7.94
C TYR A 29 -2.49 6.39 -7.46
N ILE A 30 -2.57 5.26 -8.16
CA ILE A 30 -3.46 4.15 -7.79
C ILE A 30 -3.02 3.51 -6.48
N LEU A 31 -1.74 3.15 -6.36
CA LEU A 31 -1.21 2.50 -5.16
C LEU A 31 -1.27 3.42 -3.94
N GLY A 32 -0.93 4.69 -4.11
CA GLY A 32 -1.05 5.71 -3.07
C GLY A 32 -2.50 5.93 -2.65
N GLY A 33 -3.44 5.94 -3.60
CA GLY A 33 -4.87 6.04 -3.34
C GLY A 33 -5.40 4.86 -2.52
N ILE A 34 -5.03 3.63 -2.90
CA ILE A 34 -5.39 2.41 -2.15
C ILE A 34 -4.84 2.48 -0.72
N LEU A 35 -3.58 2.89 -0.55
CA LEU A 35 -2.96 3.11 0.76
C LEU A 35 -3.74 4.08 1.64
N LEU A 36 -4.17 5.21 1.08
CA LEU A 36 -4.99 6.21 1.78
C LEU A 36 -6.35 5.66 2.18
N ILE A 37 -6.99 4.86 1.32
CA ILE A 37 -8.25 4.17 1.65
C ILE A 37 -8.05 3.26 2.86
N ILE A 38 -7.02 2.41 2.84
CA ILE A 38 -6.76 1.48 3.95
C ILE A 38 -6.46 2.25 5.25
N ILE A 39 -5.62 3.29 5.21
CA ILE A 39 -5.35 4.14 6.39
C ILE A 39 -6.64 4.76 6.93
N GLY A 40 -7.51 5.24 6.03
CA GLY A 40 -8.79 5.81 6.38
C GLY A 40 -9.73 4.81 7.07
N ILE A 41 -9.73 3.56 6.63
CA ILE A 41 -10.50 2.47 7.26
C ILE A 41 -10.01 2.23 8.70
N PHE A 42 -8.69 2.16 8.93
CA PHE A 42 -8.15 1.95 10.28
C PHE A 42 -8.36 3.09 11.25
N ARG A 43 -8.45 4.33 10.76
CA ARG A 43 -8.82 5.48 11.61
C ARG A 43 -10.30 5.42 11.98
N ASN A 44 -11.13 4.80 11.14
CA ASN A 44 -12.55 4.67 11.43
C ASN A 44 -12.79 3.59 12.50
N LYS A 45 -13.46 3.97 13.59
CA LYS A 45 -13.60 3.13 14.79
C LYS A 45 -14.57 1.93 14.63
N GLY A 46 -15.18 1.75 13.46
CA GLY A 46 -16.20 0.70 13.24
C GLY A 46 -15.66 -0.65 12.76
N TYR A 47 -14.45 -0.71 12.22
CA TYR A 47 -13.89 -1.93 11.58
C TYR A 47 -12.90 -2.68 12.51
N PHE A 48 -13.19 -2.74 13.80
CA PHE A 48 -12.35 -3.47 14.78
C PHE A 48 -12.65 -4.95 14.75
N ASN A 49 -11.84 -5.69 14.00
CA ASN A 49 -11.77 -7.13 14.12
C ASN A 49 -10.30 -7.54 14.12
N LYS A 50 -9.89 -8.39 15.08
CA LYS A 50 -8.56 -9.01 15.12
C LYS A 50 -8.21 -9.70 13.79
N ASN A 51 -9.23 -10.26 13.11
CA ASN A 51 -9.09 -10.86 11.79
C ASN A 51 -8.71 -9.84 10.70
N TYR A 52 -9.15 -8.58 10.84
CA TYR A 52 -8.81 -7.51 9.90
C TYR A 52 -7.33 -7.12 10.00
N PHE A 53 -6.79 -7.03 11.22
CA PHE A 53 -5.35 -6.82 11.42
C PHE A 53 -4.52 -7.99 10.88
N MET A 54 -4.93 -9.23 11.13
CA MET A 54 -4.25 -10.40 10.57
C MET A 54 -4.28 -10.40 9.05
N ALA A 55 -5.43 -10.12 8.43
CA ALA A 55 -5.55 -10.07 6.98
C ALA A 55 -4.58 -9.05 6.37
N ILE A 56 -4.41 -7.88 7.02
CA ILE A 56 -3.53 -6.83 6.52
C ILE A 56 -2.06 -7.16 6.75
N PHE A 57 -1.71 -7.80 7.87
CA PHE A 57 -0.38 -8.38 8.05
C PHE A 57 -0.07 -9.45 7.00
N SER A 58 -1.03 -10.29 6.62
CA SER A 58 -0.86 -11.28 5.55
C SER A 58 -0.64 -10.62 4.19
N VAL A 59 -1.37 -9.55 3.87
CA VAL A 59 -1.17 -8.77 2.62
C VAL A 59 0.23 -8.13 2.60
N ILE A 60 0.68 -7.56 3.72
CA ILE A 60 2.03 -7.04 3.88
C ILE A 60 3.06 -8.16 3.64
N ALA A 61 2.90 -9.30 4.28
CA ALA A 61 3.84 -10.41 4.14
C ALA A 61 3.91 -10.91 2.68
N LEU A 62 2.76 -11.07 2.01
CA LEU A 62 2.70 -11.46 0.61
C LEU A 62 3.36 -10.44 -0.32
N TRP A 63 3.14 -9.14 -0.08
CA TRP A 63 3.79 -8.09 -0.87
C TRP A 63 5.31 -8.08 -0.65
N GLY A 64 5.77 -8.23 0.59
CA GLY A 64 7.19 -8.37 0.91
C GLY A 64 7.83 -9.58 0.22
N LEU A 65 7.16 -10.73 0.22
CA LEU A 65 7.61 -11.93 -0.49
C LEU A 65 7.67 -11.72 -2.00
N MET A 66 6.71 -11.01 -2.58
CA MET A 66 6.72 -10.66 -4.00
C MET A 66 7.93 -9.78 -4.35
N LEU A 67 8.24 -8.77 -3.53
CA LEU A 67 9.41 -7.91 -3.72
C LEU A 67 10.72 -8.70 -3.59
N LEU A 68 10.79 -9.61 -2.62
CA LEU A 68 11.94 -10.49 -2.43
C LEU A 68 12.12 -11.46 -3.60
N TYR A 69 11.03 -12.03 -4.13
CA TYR A 69 11.07 -12.85 -5.33
C TYR A 69 11.59 -12.07 -6.54
N ILE A 70 11.09 -10.85 -6.76
CA ILE A 70 11.55 -10.00 -7.86
C ILE A 70 13.05 -9.71 -7.71
N PHE A 71 13.49 -9.37 -6.50
CA PHE A 71 14.88 -9.08 -6.21
C PHE A 71 15.81 -10.27 -6.47
N LEU A 72 15.42 -11.48 -6.04
CA LEU A 72 16.27 -12.68 -6.13
C LEU A 72 16.26 -13.36 -7.49
N PHE A 73 15.13 -13.37 -8.19
CA PHE A 73 14.94 -14.21 -9.38
C PHE A 73 14.69 -13.44 -10.67
N ARG A 74 14.33 -12.15 -10.60
CA ARG A 74 13.96 -11.33 -11.76
C ARG A 74 14.83 -10.08 -11.90
N THR A 75 15.98 -10.04 -11.23
CA THR A 75 16.89 -8.89 -11.16
C THR A 75 17.35 -8.43 -12.55
N ASN A 76 17.65 -9.37 -13.46
CA ASN A 76 18.12 -9.05 -14.82
C ASN A 76 17.03 -8.46 -15.73
N GLU A 77 15.75 -8.81 -15.53
CA GLU A 77 14.64 -8.26 -16.32
C GLU A 77 14.08 -6.96 -15.73
N TYR A 78 14.29 -6.71 -14.43
CA TYR A 78 13.83 -5.49 -13.75
C TYR A 78 14.89 -4.38 -13.66
N LEU A 79 16.10 -4.60 -14.17
CA LEU A 79 17.18 -3.61 -14.27
C LEU A 79 16.83 -2.43 -15.20
N GLU A 80 15.90 -2.59 -16.16
CA GLU A 80 15.39 -1.46 -16.96
C GLU A 80 14.43 -0.55 -16.17
N SER A 81 13.87 -1.06 -15.07
CA SER A 81 12.77 -0.44 -14.33
C SER A 81 13.12 -0.28 -12.83
N THR A 82 14.40 -0.09 -12.51
CA THR A 82 14.91 -0.01 -11.13
C THR A 82 14.17 1.03 -10.30
N ASN A 83 13.76 2.14 -10.92
CA ASN A 83 12.98 3.21 -10.27
C ASN A 83 11.62 2.72 -9.75
N ILE A 84 10.92 1.86 -10.50
CA ILE A 84 9.63 1.30 -10.06
C ILE A 84 9.86 0.36 -8.87
N PHE A 85 10.91 -0.45 -8.91
CA PHE A 85 11.22 -1.34 -7.80
C PHE A 85 11.53 -0.56 -6.51
N TYR A 86 12.38 0.48 -6.59
CA TYR A 86 12.66 1.33 -5.44
C TYR A 86 11.40 2.08 -4.95
N PHE A 87 10.55 2.54 -5.85
CA PHE A 87 9.28 3.17 -5.48
C PHE A 87 8.36 2.20 -4.72
N GLN A 88 8.25 0.94 -5.18
CA GLN A 88 7.51 -0.10 -4.48
C GLN A 88 8.09 -0.41 -3.09
N MET A 89 9.42 -0.43 -2.96
CA MET A 89 10.09 -0.61 -1.67
C MET A 89 9.78 0.54 -0.69
N VAL A 90 9.79 1.79 -1.16
CA VAL A 90 9.43 2.96 -0.33
C VAL A 90 7.96 2.86 0.12
N LEU A 91 7.05 2.54 -0.80
CA LEU A 91 5.63 2.34 -0.45
C LEU A 91 5.46 1.22 0.57
N PHE A 92 6.15 0.10 0.39
CA PHE A 92 6.12 -1.03 1.31
C PHE A 92 6.58 -0.63 2.73
N ILE A 93 7.70 0.10 2.84
CA ILE A 93 8.23 0.57 4.13
C ILE A 93 7.22 1.51 4.81
N LEU A 94 6.67 2.49 4.07
CA LEU A 94 5.66 3.41 4.61
C LEU A 94 4.44 2.65 5.13
N LEU A 95 4.00 1.64 4.37
CA LEU A 95 2.87 0.80 4.70
C LEU A 95 3.11 0.04 6.02
N VAL A 96 4.28 -0.59 6.18
CA VAL A 96 4.67 -1.28 7.42
C VAL A 96 4.72 -0.32 8.61
N ILE A 97 5.33 0.87 8.46
CA ILE A 97 5.44 1.84 9.55
C ILE A 97 4.06 2.33 10.00
N PHE A 98 3.18 2.69 9.06
CA PHE A 98 1.85 3.20 9.39
C PHE A 98 1.00 2.13 10.09
N PHE A 99 0.98 0.90 9.58
CA PHE A 99 0.21 -0.17 10.20
C PHE A 99 0.81 -0.66 11.51
N GLY A 100 2.13 -0.83 11.58
CA GLY A 100 2.82 -1.18 12.82
C GLY A 100 2.54 -0.16 13.93
N ARG A 101 2.61 1.13 13.62
CA ARG A 101 2.26 2.20 14.57
C ARG A 101 0.80 2.13 14.99
N ALA A 102 -0.13 1.96 14.04
CA ALA A 102 -1.56 1.88 14.34
C ALA A 102 -1.90 0.68 15.23
N TYR A 103 -1.24 -0.45 15.00
CA TYR A 103 -1.36 -1.67 15.80
C TYR A 103 -0.80 -1.46 17.22
N ILE A 104 0.45 -1.00 17.37
CA ILE A 104 1.10 -0.78 18.68
C ILE A 104 0.32 0.22 19.54
N LEU A 105 -0.11 1.35 18.95
CA LEU A 105 -0.89 2.36 19.67
C LEU A 105 -2.22 1.82 20.20
N ARG A 106 -2.82 0.83 19.54
CA ARG A 106 -4.08 0.22 19.96
C ARG A 106 -3.87 -0.93 20.92
N LEU A 107 -2.81 -1.73 20.76
CA LEU A 107 -2.36 -2.71 21.74
C LEU A 107 -2.14 -2.04 23.10
N LYS A 108 -1.45 -0.90 23.12
CA LYS A 108 -1.24 -0.10 24.34
C LYS A 108 -2.55 0.42 24.97
N LYS A 109 -3.63 0.54 24.19
CA LYS A 109 -4.95 0.98 24.68
C LYS A 109 -5.85 -0.17 25.14
N GLY A 110 -5.44 -1.43 24.99
CA GLY A 110 -6.26 -2.60 25.35
C GLY A 110 -7.48 -2.84 24.45
N ASN A 111 -7.55 -2.17 23.29
CA ASN A 111 -8.70 -2.23 22.36
C ASN A 111 -8.43 -3.19 21.18
N LEU A 112 -7.89 -4.39 21.47
CA LEU A 112 -7.51 -5.38 20.47
C LEU A 112 -8.33 -6.66 20.60
#